data_AF-X1VTR9-F1
#
_entry.id   AF-X1VTR9-F1
#
_cell.length_a   1.000
_cell.length_b   1.000
_cell.length_c   1.000
_cell.angle_alpha   90.00
_cell.angle_beta   90.00
_cell.angle_gamma   90.00
#
_symmetry.space_group_name_H-M   'P 1'
#
loop_
_entity.id
_entity.type
_entity.pdbx_description
1 polymer ?
#
loop_
_entity_poly.entity_id
_entity_poly.type
_entity_poly.pdbx_seq_one_letter_code
_entity_poly.pdbx_strand_id
1 'polypeptide(L)'
;VGFGGFCFPKDLQAFIQIAGKFNYDFALLKEVEKINKDRPRRLVEKIEEALWVLKDKTIGILGLAFKPDTDDMRFAPPIEVINLLQKEKAKVKVYDPVAMDRAKMILKNLAVRSFFSEFLY
;
A
#
# COMPACT_ATOMS: atom_id res chain seq x y z
N VAL A 1 -7.42 0.15 -3.78
CA VAL A 1 -6.53 0.77 -2.77
C VAL A 1 -5.71 1.96 -3.28
N GLY A 2 -6.02 2.49 -4.47
CA GLY A 2 -5.17 3.46 -5.16
C GLY A 2 -4.29 2.77 -6.20
N PHE A 3 -3.70 3.55 -7.10
CA PHE A 3 -2.66 3.12 -8.02
C PHE A 3 -1.28 3.30 -7.40
N GLY A 4 -0.32 2.52 -7.89
CA GLY A 4 1.09 2.56 -7.49
C GLY A 4 1.99 2.25 -8.67
N GLY A 5 3.13 1.62 -8.38
CA GLY A 5 4.17 1.37 -9.38
C GLY A 5 4.99 2.61 -9.68
N PHE A 6 6.10 2.44 -10.40
CA PHE A 6 7.05 3.55 -10.60
C PHE A 6 6.54 4.62 -11.58
N CYS A 7 5.83 4.23 -12.65
CA CYS A 7 5.53 5.13 -13.75
C CYS A 7 4.42 6.13 -13.41
N PHE A 8 3.23 5.66 -13.00
CA PHE A 8 2.06 6.53 -12.95
C PHE A 8 2.13 7.63 -11.87
N PRO A 9 2.53 7.36 -10.62
CA PRO A 9 2.72 8.41 -9.61
C PRO A 9 3.79 9.43 -10.01
N LYS A 10 4.90 8.96 -10.60
CA LYS A 10 6.00 9.82 -11.05
C LYS A 10 5.56 10.73 -12.18
N ASP A 11 4.92 10.18 -13.20
CA ASP A 11 4.50 10.94 -14.37
C ASP A 11 3.41 11.95 -14.00
N LEU A 12 2.46 11.57 -13.15
CA LEU A 12 1.45 12.47 -12.59
C LEU A 12 2.10 13.68 -11.89
N GLN A 13 3.06 13.44 -10.99
CA GLN A 13 3.80 14.49 -10.31
C GLN A 13 4.59 15.36 -11.29
N ALA A 14 5.25 14.76 -12.27
CA ALA A 14 6.00 15.48 -13.29
C ALA A 14 5.08 16.43 -14.10
N PHE A 15 3.90 15.97 -14.51
CA PHE A 15 2.92 16.80 -15.22
C PHE A 15 2.43 17.98 -14.38
N ILE A 16 2.11 17.76 -13.10
CA ILE A 16 1.73 18.85 -12.17
C ILE A 16 2.85 19.89 -12.06
N GLN A 17 4.10 19.44 -11.95
CA GLN A 17 5.27 20.32 -11.83
C GLN A 17 5.54 21.09 -13.12
N ILE A 18 5.47 20.43 -14.28
CA ILE A 18 5.65 21.08 -15.59
C ILE A 18 4.57 22.14 -15.79
N ALA A 19 3.31 21.84 -15.52
CA ALA A 19 2.21 22.80 -15.61
C ALA A 19 2.44 24.04 -14.73
N GLY A 20 2.93 23.85 -13.50
CA GLY A 20 3.29 24.95 -12.60
C GLY A 20 4.38 25.87 -13.15
N LYS A 21 5.33 25.35 -13.95
CA LYS A 21 6.35 26.17 -14.63
C LYS A 21 5.78 27.08 -15.72
N PHE A 22 4.58 26.78 -16.21
CA PHE A 22 3.83 27.62 -17.16
C PHE A 22 2.71 28.41 -16.47
N ASN A 23 2.80 28.59 -15.14
CA ASN A 23 1.80 29.29 -14.32
C ASN A 23 0.37 28.70 -14.44
N TYR A 24 0.24 27.43 -14.84
CA TYR A 24 -1.04 26.74 -14.87
C TYR A 24 -1.22 25.87 -13.62
N ASP A 25 -2.28 26.15 -12.87
CA ASP A 25 -2.66 25.31 -11.76
C ASP A 25 -3.49 24.09 -12.23
N PHE A 26 -2.84 22.93 -12.27
CA PHE A 26 -3.50 21.68 -12.64
C PHE A 26 -4.29 21.06 -11.48
N ALA A 27 -5.33 21.76 -11.02
CA ALA A 27 -6.12 21.38 -9.84
C ALA A 27 -6.66 19.94 -9.92
N LEU A 28 -7.13 19.50 -11.10
CA LEU A 28 -7.63 18.13 -11.29
C LEU A 28 -6.57 17.06 -10.97
N LEU A 29 -5.35 17.19 -11.51
CA LEU A 29 -4.29 16.20 -11.27
C LEU A 29 -3.79 16.23 -9.82
N LYS A 30 -3.77 17.41 -9.19
CA LYS A 30 -3.49 17.54 -7.75
C LYS A 30 -4.53 16.79 -6.92
N GLU A 31 -5.81 16.93 -7.23
CA GLU A 31 -6.88 16.19 -6.54
C GLU A 31 -6.81 14.68 -6.82
N VAL A 32 -6.47 14.26 -8.05
CA VAL A 32 -6.22 12.84 -8.35
C VAL A 32 -5.09 12.29 -7.48
N GLU A 33 -3.98 13.01 -7.36
CA GLU A 33 -2.84 12.61 -6.52
C GLU A 33 -3.25 12.51 -5.04
N LYS A 34 -3.95 13.52 -4.53
CA LYS A 34 -4.45 13.56 -3.15
C LYS A 34 -5.42 12.41 -2.85
N ILE A 35 -6.40 12.19 -3.72
CA ILE A 35 -7.34 11.07 -3.59
C ILE A 35 -6.60 9.75 -3.56
N ASN A 36 -5.58 9.57 -4.42
CA ASN A 36 -4.78 8.36 -4.47
C ASN A 36 -4.01 8.12 -3.16
N LYS A 37 -3.33 9.16 -2.65
CA LYS A 37 -2.58 9.12 -1.38
C LYS A 37 -3.48 8.81 -0.19
N ASP A 38 -4.75 9.24 -0.22
CA ASP A 38 -5.72 8.97 0.85
C ASP A 38 -6.34 7.56 0.80
N ARG A 39 -6.21 6.80 -0.30
CA ARG A 39 -6.87 5.50 -0.45
C ARG A 39 -6.43 4.45 0.58
N PRO A 40 -5.13 4.30 0.92
CA PRO A 40 -4.69 3.36 1.96
C PRO A 40 -5.33 3.66 3.32
N ARG A 41 -5.34 4.94 3.73
CA ARG A 41 -5.97 5.37 4.99
C ARG A 41 -7.46 5.07 5.03
N ARG A 42 -8.21 5.38 3.96
CA ARG A 42 -9.63 5.03 3.87
C ARG A 42 -9.91 3.53 3.95
N LEU A 43 -8.97 2.69 3.50
CA LEU A 43 -9.13 1.24 3.68
C LEU A 43 -8.96 0.86 5.16
N VAL A 44 -7.97 1.42 5.84
CA VAL A 44 -7.73 1.15 7.26
C VAL A 44 -8.89 1.65 8.12
N GLU A 45 -9.42 2.84 7.86
CA GLU A 45 -10.63 3.37 8.52
C GLU A 45 -11.81 2.38 8.42
N LYS A 46 -12.04 1.77 7.24
CA LYS A 46 -13.07 0.74 7.08
C LYS A 46 -12.80 -0.55 7.87
N ILE A 47 -11.53 -0.92 8.03
CA ILE A 47 -11.13 -2.07 8.84
C ILE A 47 -11.36 -1.76 10.33
N GLU A 48 -11.07 -0.54 10.77
CA GLU A 48 -11.37 -0.05 12.12
C GLU A 48 -12.86 0.00 12.39
N GLU A 49 -13.68 0.50 11.45
CA GLU A 49 -15.14 0.48 11.57
C GLU A 49 -15.68 -0.93 11.75
N ALA A 50 -15.11 -1.92 11.05
CA ALA A 50 -15.56 -3.31 11.09
C ALA A 50 -15.06 -4.08 12.34
N LEU A 51 -13.85 -3.80 12.82
CA LEU A 51 -13.18 -4.57 13.88
C LEU A 51 -13.06 -3.83 15.22
N TRP A 52 -13.37 -2.54 15.22
CA TRP A 52 -13.29 -1.59 16.32
C TRP A 52 -11.84 -1.35 16.79
N VAL A 53 -11.30 -2.21 17.65
CA VAL A 53 -9.94 -2.09 18.17
C VAL A 53 -9.01 -3.00 17.38
N LEU A 54 -8.02 -2.45 16.67
CA LEU A 54 -7.10 -3.26 15.86
C LEU A 54 -5.94 -3.88 16.64
N LYS A 55 -5.62 -3.30 17.81
CA LYS A 55 -4.50 -3.76 18.65
C LYS A 55 -4.55 -5.27 18.88
N ASP A 56 -3.42 -5.93 18.64
CA ASP A 56 -3.19 -7.37 18.80
C ASP A 56 -4.01 -8.31 17.90
N LYS A 57 -4.96 -7.79 17.11
CA LYS A 57 -5.68 -8.57 16.09
C LYS A 57 -4.74 -8.97 14.96
N THR A 58 -4.96 -10.14 14.39
CA THR A 58 -4.25 -10.60 13.20
C THR A 58 -5.05 -10.27 11.95
N ILE A 59 -4.47 -9.49 11.04
CA ILE A 59 -5.08 -9.05 9.79
C ILE A 59 -4.29 -9.63 8.63
N GLY A 60 -4.98 -10.33 7.74
CA GLY A 60 -4.42 -10.89 6.51
C GLY A 60 -4.45 -9.89 5.36
N ILE A 61 -3.37 -9.80 4.58
CA ILE A 61 -3.31 -9.04 3.33
C ILE A 61 -2.91 -9.99 2.20
N LEU A 62 -3.77 -10.06 1.18
CA LEU A 62 -3.55 -10.86 -0.03
C LEU A 62 -3.23 -9.91 -1.18
N GLY A 63 -2.03 -10.04 -1.75
CA GLY A 63 -1.47 -9.15 -2.76
C GLY A 63 -0.60 -8.05 -2.16
N LEU A 64 0.61 -7.93 -2.68
CA LEU A 64 1.66 -7.01 -2.22
C LEU A 64 2.27 -6.20 -3.36
N ALA A 65 2.39 -6.78 -4.55
CA ALA A 65 2.80 -6.05 -5.74
C ALA A 65 1.80 -4.96 -6.12
N PHE A 66 2.25 -3.96 -6.89
CA PHE A 66 1.34 -2.89 -7.33
C PHE A 66 0.31 -3.33 -8.38
N LYS A 67 0.58 -4.46 -9.06
CA LYS A 67 -0.28 -5.13 -10.06
C LYS A 67 0.00 -6.65 -10.07
N PRO A 68 -0.83 -7.47 -10.72
CA PRO A 68 -0.57 -8.91 -10.87
C PRO A 68 0.73 -9.23 -11.61
N ASP A 69 1.25 -10.44 -11.39
CA ASP A 69 2.34 -11.07 -12.13
C ASP A 69 3.67 -10.30 -12.13
N THR A 70 3.98 -9.59 -11.04
CA THR A 70 5.26 -8.89 -10.85
C THR A 70 5.67 -8.90 -9.39
N ASP A 71 6.97 -8.82 -9.12
CA ASP A 71 7.53 -8.62 -7.79
C ASP A 71 7.71 -7.13 -7.45
N ASP A 72 7.36 -6.22 -8.37
CA ASP A 72 7.55 -4.79 -8.16
C ASP A 72 6.59 -4.26 -7.10
N MET A 73 7.17 -3.91 -5.96
CA MET A 73 6.47 -3.33 -4.82
C MET A 73 6.74 -1.82 -4.67
N ARG A 74 7.46 -1.18 -5.60
CA ARG A 74 7.73 0.27 -5.50
C ARG A 74 6.42 1.05 -5.56
N PHE A 75 6.21 1.91 -4.57
CA PHE A 75 4.97 2.69 -4.40
C PHE A 75 3.70 1.82 -4.39
N ALA A 76 3.79 0.53 -4.05
CA ALA A 76 2.63 -0.35 -4.01
C ALA A 76 1.72 0.04 -2.83
N PRO A 77 0.40 0.23 -3.05
CA PRO A 77 -0.52 0.63 -1.99
C PRO A 77 -0.54 -0.28 -0.75
N PRO A 78 -0.37 -1.62 -0.85
CA PRO A 78 -0.32 -2.50 0.31
C PRO A 78 0.76 -2.11 1.34
N ILE A 79 1.88 -1.50 0.93
CA ILE A 79 2.93 -1.06 1.86
C ILE A 79 2.38 -0.06 2.87
N GLU A 80 1.65 0.96 2.40
CA GLU A 80 1.10 1.98 3.29
C GLU A 80 -0.02 1.42 4.17
N VAL A 81 -0.85 0.51 3.63
CA VAL A 81 -1.88 -0.20 4.41
C VAL A 81 -1.23 -0.99 5.56
N ILE A 82 -0.17 -1.75 5.28
CA ILE A 82 0.58 -2.49 6.29
C ILE A 82 1.11 -1.55 7.37
N ASN A 83 1.78 -0.46 6.97
CA ASN A 83 2.35 0.51 7.91
C ASN A 83 1.28 1.11 8.83
N LEU A 84 0.11 1.48 8.29
CA LEU A 84 -1.00 2.05 9.04
C LEU A 84 -1.58 1.03 10.04
N LEU A 85 -1.86 -0.20 9.62
CA LEU A 85 -2.36 -1.26 10.51
C LEU A 85 -1.40 -1.54 11.67
N GLN A 86 -0.10 -1.45 11.42
CA GLN A 86 0.90 -1.64 12.45
C GLN A 86 1.06 -0.47 13.41
N LYS A 87 0.84 0.77 12.95
CA LYS A 87 0.74 1.93 13.85
C LYS A 87 -0.39 1.72 14.86
N GLU A 88 -1.47 1.08 14.44
CA GLU A 88 -2.58 0.63 15.29
C GLU A 88 -2.30 -0.66 16.09
N LYS A 89 -1.05 -1.14 16.08
CA LYS A 89 -0.58 -2.33 16.80
C LYS A 89 -1.27 -3.62 16.37
N ALA A 90 -1.80 -3.69 15.15
CA ALA A 90 -2.26 -4.94 14.57
C ALA A 90 -1.08 -5.83 14.16
N LYS A 91 -1.28 -7.14 14.22
CA LYS A 91 -0.37 -8.14 13.66
C LYS A 91 -0.76 -8.36 12.20
N VAL A 92 0.18 -8.22 11.28
CA VAL A 92 -0.11 -8.33 9.85
C VAL A 92 0.51 -9.61 9.29
N LYS A 93 -0.32 -10.46 8.69
CA LYS A 93 0.11 -11.60 7.88
C LYS A 93 -0.10 -11.26 6.41
N VAL A 94 0.87 -11.57 5.58
CA VAL A 94 0.81 -11.20 4.15
C VAL A 94 1.08 -12.40 3.26
N TYR A 95 0.56 -12.33 2.05
CA TYR A 95 0.88 -13.26 0.97
C TYR A 95 0.81 -12.56 -0.38
N ASP A 96 1.74 -12.90 -1.24
CA ASP A 96 1.74 -12.58 -2.67
C ASP A 96 2.38 -13.75 -3.43
N PRO A 97 1.82 -14.21 -4.55
CA PRO A 97 2.38 -15.34 -5.29
C PRO A 97 3.77 -15.05 -5.90
N VAL A 98 4.12 -13.78 -6.13
CA VAL A 98 5.34 -13.39 -6.88
C VAL A 98 6.27 -12.52 -6.03
N ALA A 99 5.73 -11.62 -5.20
CA ALA A 99 6.49 -10.56 -4.56
C ALA A 99 7.03 -10.89 -3.16
N MET A 100 6.88 -12.12 -2.65
CA MET A 100 7.21 -12.42 -1.25
C MET A 100 8.68 -12.21 -0.90
N ASP A 101 9.62 -12.50 -1.80
CA ASP A 101 11.03 -12.27 -1.53
C ASP A 101 11.37 -10.78 -1.51
N ARG A 102 10.76 -10.00 -2.43
CA ARG A 102 10.86 -8.54 -2.40
C ARG A 102 10.23 -7.96 -1.13
N ALA A 103 9.10 -8.50 -0.70
CA ALA A 103 8.39 -8.09 0.50
C ALA A 103 9.29 -8.24 1.74
N LYS A 104 9.97 -9.39 1.92
CA LYS A 104 10.92 -9.61 3.03
C LYS A 104 12.01 -8.53 3.08
N MET A 105 12.48 -8.05 1.93
CA MET A 105 13.52 -7.02 1.85
C MET A 105 13.01 -5.61 2.17
N ILE A 106 11.76 -5.29 1.80
CA ILE A 106 11.18 -3.96 2.02
C ILE A 106 10.62 -3.85 3.45
N LEU A 107 10.03 -4.93 3.95
CA LEU A 107 9.26 -4.99 5.17
C LEU A 107 10.12 -5.50 6.37
N LYS A 108 11.37 -5.02 6.49
CA LYS A 108 12.40 -5.61 7.39
C LYS A 108 12.06 -5.66 8.88
N ASN A 109 11.05 -4.92 9.35
CA ASN A 109 10.64 -4.88 10.76
C ASN A 109 9.40 -5.73 11.06
N LEU A 110 8.94 -6.54 10.11
CA LEU A 110 7.63 -7.13 10.23
C LEU A 110 7.71 -8.56 10.75
N ALA A 111 6.86 -8.88 11.73
CA ALA A 111 6.37 -10.24 11.95
C ALA A 111 5.47 -10.68 10.77
N VAL A 112 5.96 -10.50 9.54
CA VAL A 112 5.39 -11.03 8.30
C VAL A 112 5.61 -12.52 8.37
N ARG A 113 4.59 -13.21 8.88
CA ARG A 113 4.48 -14.65 8.70
C ARG A 113 3.74 -14.86 7.39
N SER A 114 4.35 -15.65 6.51
CA SER A 114 3.67 -16.06 5.28
C SER A 114 2.42 -16.85 5.66
N PHE A 115 1.33 -16.65 4.93
CA PHE A 115 0.07 -17.33 5.18
C PHE A 115 0.18 -18.86 5.09
N PHE A 116 1.16 -19.40 4.34
CA PHE A 116 1.25 -20.83 4.04
C PHE A 116 2.35 -21.60 4.78
N SER A 117 3.29 -20.92 5.45
CA SER A 117 4.27 -21.63 6.29
C SER A 117 3.67 -22.20 7.58
N GLU A 118 2.46 -21.78 7.97
CA GLU A 118 1.76 -22.22 9.19
C GLU A 118 0.53 -23.10 8.93
N PHE A 119 0.16 -23.38 7.68
CA PHE A 119 -1.01 -24.21 7.32
C PHE A 119 -0.64 -25.51 6.59
N LEU A 120 0.66 -25.79 6.41
CA LEU A 120 1.17 -27.00 5.76
C LEU A 120 1.86 -27.99 6.73
N TYR A 121 1.71 -27.80 8.04
CA TYR A 121 2.08 -28.78 9.07
C TYR A 121 1.06 -28.75 10.20
#